data_AF-D9X0A1-F1
#
_entry.id   AF-D9X0A1-F1
#
_cell.length_a   1.000
_cell.length_b   1.000
_cell.length_c   1.000
_cell.angle_alpha   90.00
_cell.angle_beta   90.00
_cell.angle_gamma   90.00
#
_symmetry.space_group_name_H-M   'P 1'
#
loop_
_entity.id
_entity.type
_entity.pdbx_description
1 polymer ?
#
loop_
_entity_poly.entity_id
_entity_poly.type
_entity_poly.pdbx_seq_one_letter_code
_entity_poly.pdbx_strand_id
1 'polypeptide(L)'
;MSDELPSPNMSLTLDAPENAPRVSEWLLGTSAVLAYHLGKTDTARMIADVSSVEVRLWDTDYNQEGYRIVLVVEPGLYPTYHDDVLDEIAGVVREVLWGSGKSISELVARPSIPRLGPDWRRQIKNADGPKPSNQGRKVQLEPSHPVEDQLRFTNEWELDVYRVLRERQHALPDNETIGIMPLGGMRVRGWTFEPDLLITYRGYAGVIEIDGPQHKGHAGRDHSRTRLFLHSGVKVVDRLNVEEVKSRAEVEKFVSDFLAQLQR
;
A
#
# COMPACT_ATOMS: atom_id res chain seq x y z
N MET A 1 19.95 -12.95 5.58
CA MET A 1 20.19 -11.95 4.52
C MET A 1 19.78 -10.61 5.13
N SER A 2 20.51 -9.52 4.87
CA SER A 2 20.19 -8.24 5.52
C SER A 2 18.80 -7.77 5.06
N ASP A 3 17.90 -7.46 6.00
CA ASP A 3 16.55 -6.91 5.74
C ASP A 3 16.59 -5.41 5.40
N GLU A 4 17.79 -4.84 5.21
CA GLU A 4 17.97 -3.43 4.89
C GLU A 4 17.73 -3.13 3.41
N LEU A 5 16.95 -2.07 3.14
CA LEU A 5 16.79 -1.53 1.79
C LEU A 5 18.17 -1.19 1.22
N PRO A 6 18.52 -1.70 0.03
CA PRO A 6 19.84 -1.49 -0.50
C PRO A 6 20.03 -0.03 -0.93
N SER A 7 21.05 0.62 -0.40
CA SER A 7 21.44 1.97 -0.79
C SER A 7 22.00 2.01 -2.22
N PRO A 8 21.75 3.10 -2.97
CA PRO A 8 22.41 3.33 -4.25
C PRO A 8 23.92 3.50 -4.06
N ASN A 9 24.67 3.22 -5.13
CA ASN A 9 26.09 3.51 -5.15
C ASN A 9 26.29 5.01 -5.38
N MET A 10 26.64 5.73 -4.32
CA MET A 10 26.81 7.19 -4.35
C MET A 10 28.03 7.67 -5.16
N SER A 11 28.92 6.76 -5.60
CA SER A 11 30.00 7.12 -6.53
C SER A 11 29.55 7.22 -7.99
N LEU A 12 28.36 6.72 -8.31
CA LEU A 12 27.73 6.87 -9.63
C LEU A 12 26.69 7.98 -9.58
N THR A 13 26.24 8.46 -10.74
CA THR A 13 25.09 9.39 -10.79
C THR A 13 23.83 8.68 -10.29
N LEU A 14 22.89 9.42 -9.68
CA LEU A 14 21.65 8.83 -9.15
C LEU A 14 20.75 8.26 -10.26
N ASP A 15 20.85 8.81 -11.47
CA ASP A 15 20.09 8.35 -12.63
C ASP A 15 20.82 7.31 -13.48
N ALA A 16 22.00 6.84 -13.04
CA ALA A 16 22.71 5.73 -13.67
C ALA A 16 21.82 4.46 -13.68
N PRO A 17 21.86 3.64 -14.75
CA PRO A 17 21.04 2.42 -14.85
C PRO A 17 21.18 1.46 -13.66
N GLU A 18 22.35 1.42 -13.04
CA GLU A 18 22.66 0.61 -11.86
C GLU A 18 21.96 1.12 -10.59
N ASN A 19 21.79 2.44 -10.49
CA ASN A 19 21.16 3.12 -9.36
C ASN A 19 19.64 3.25 -9.54
N ALA A 20 19.16 3.36 -10.77
CA ALA A 20 17.76 3.63 -11.10
C ALA A 20 16.73 2.70 -10.41
N PRO A 21 16.97 1.39 -10.23
CA PRO A 21 16.01 0.52 -9.55
C PRO A 21 15.88 0.79 -8.04
N ARG A 22 16.88 1.43 -7.41
CA ARG A 22 17.00 1.53 -5.94
C ARG A 22 16.83 2.95 -5.44
N VAL A 23 17.25 3.95 -6.22
CA VAL A 23 17.23 5.36 -5.81
C VAL A 23 15.86 5.82 -5.39
N SER A 24 14.80 5.38 -6.09
CA SER A 24 13.45 5.87 -5.77
C SER A 24 13.03 5.52 -4.36
N GLU A 25 13.03 4.23 -4.03
CA GLU A 25 12.60 3.76 -2.72
C GLU A 25 13.55 4.18 -1.61
N TRP A 26 14.85 4.10 -1.87
CA TRP A 26 15.85 4.51 -0.90
C TRP A 26 15.74 5.99 -0.54
N LEU A 27 15.57 6.88 -1.52
CA LEU A 27 15.50 8.32 -1.28
C LEU A 27 14.21 8.70 -0.53
N LEU A 28 13.08 8.12 -0.92
CA LEU A 28 11.80 8.33 -0.24
C LEU A 28 11.83 7.79 1.20
N GLY A 29 12.22 6.53 1.38
CA GLY A 29 12.27 5.89 2.69
C GLY A 29 13.23 6.58 3.65
N THR A 30 14.46 6.88 3.20
CA THR A 30 15.46 7.56 4.03
C THR A 30 14.99 8.97 4.39
N SER A 31 14.40 9.71 3.45
CA SER A 31 13.89 11.06 3.71
C SER A 31 12.69 11.06 4.65
N ALA A 32 11.73 10.14 4.48
CA ALA A 32 10.57 10.04 5.36
C ALA A 32 10.98 9.68 6.80
N VAL A 33 11.88 8.70 6.97
CA VAL A 33 12.39 8.30 8.29
C VAL A 33 13.18 9.45 8.93
N LEU A 34 14.04 10.14 8.17
CA LEU A 34 14.76 11.30 8.67
C LEU A 34 13.82 12.42 9.11
N ALA A 35 12.84 12.78 8.28
CA ALA A 35 11.83 13.80 8.60
C ALA A 35 11.09 13.44 9.90
N TYR A 36 10.69 12.18 10.06
CA TYR A 36 10.03 11.70 11.28
C TYR A 36 10.91 11.88 12.52
N HIS A 37 12.19 11.48 12.45
CA HIS A 37 13.14 11.64 13.57
C HIS A 37 13.44 13.11 13.89
N LEU A 38 13.36 14.00 12.91
CA LEU A 38 13.48 15.45 13.10
C LEU A 38 12.18 16.10 13.62
N GLY A 39 11.14 15.32 13.93
CA GLY A 39 9.85 15.84 14.40
C GLY A 39 8.98 16.46 13.30
N LYS A 40 9.37 16.36 12.02
CA LYS A 40 8.63 16.86 10.86
C LYS A 40 7.61 15.81 10.40
N THR A 41 6.66 15.47 11.27
CA THR A 41 5.75 14.33 11.06
C THR A 41 4.86 14.50 9.82
N ASP A 42 4.40 15.71 9.51
CA ASP A 42 3.55 15.94 8.34
C ASP A 42 4.35 15.86 7.03
N THR A 43 5.56 16.42 6.99
CA THR A 43 6.50 16.24 5.87
C THR A 43 6.82 14.75 5.66
N ALA A 44 7.04 13.99 6.73
CA ALA A 44 7.30 12.54 6.64
C ALA A 44 6.13 11.77 6.03
N ARG A 45 4.88 12.09 6.42
CA ARG A 45 3.67 11.49 5.83
C ARG A 45 3.53 11.85 4.36
N MET A 46 3.74 13.11 4.01
CA MET A 46 3.69 13.53 2.60
C MET A 46 4.74 12.82 1.75
N ILE A 47 5.98 12.66 2.25
CA ILE A 47 7.00 11.87 1.54
C ILE A 47 6.53 10.41 1.35
N ALA A 48 5.90 9.82 2.37
CA ALA A 48 5.38 8.45 2.30
C ALA A 48 4.19 8.27 1.33
N ASP A 49 3.45 9.34 1.02
CA ASP A 49 2.35 9.33 0.05
C ASP A 49 2.84 9.45 -1.41
N VAL A 50 4.13 9.73 -1.63
CA VAL A 50 4.73 9.78 -2.98
C VAL A 50 4.89 8.36 -3.52
N SER A 51 4.37 8.11 -4.72
CA SER A 51 4.37 6.76 -5.33
C SER A 51 5.73 6.34 -5.88
N SER A 52 6.51 7.30 -6.39
CA SER A 52 7.86 7.08 -6.90
C SER A 52 8.56 8.42 -7.11
N VAL A 53 9.88 8.43 -7.21
CA VAL A 53 10.63 9.61 -7.65
C VAL A 53 11.34 9.33 -8.97
N GLU A 54 11.30 10.32 -9.86
CA GLU A 54 12.10 10.32 -11.07
C GLU A 54 13.27 11.27 -10.84
N VAL A 55 14.48 10.74 -10.93
CA VAL A 55 15.72 11.50 -10.72
C VAL A 55 16.43 11.64 -12.06
N ARG A 56 16.88 12.85 -12.36
CA ARG A 56 17.66 13.18 -13.55
C ARG A 56 18.78 14.12 -13.17
N LEU A 57 20.00 13.79 -13.59
CA LEU A 57 21.11 14.74 -13.53
C LEU A 57 20.73 15.96 -14.37
N TRP A 58 20.77 17.13 -13.75
CA TRP A 58 20.36 18.40 -14.36
C TRP A 58 21.56 19.27 -14.66
N ASP A 59 22.47 19.38 -13.70
CA ASP A 59 23.68 20.16 -13.82
C ASP A 59 24.85 19.51 -13.08
N THR A 60 26.06 20.01 -13.33
CA THR A 60 27.24 19.68 -12.55
C THR A 60 28.06 20.95 -12.35
N ASP A 61 27.93 21.53 -11.17
CA ASP A 61 28.59 22.77 -10.79
C ASP A 61 29.57 22.53 -9.63
N TYR A 62 30.80 23.05 -9.75
CA TYR A 62 31.84 22.95 -8.72
C TYR A 62 32.09 21.52 -8.19
N ASN A 63 32.10 20.53 -9.08
CA ASN A 63 32.19 19.09 -8.77
C ASN A 63 31.06 18.57 -7.86
N GLN A 64 29.91 19.25 -7.85
CA GLN A 64 28.67 18.75 -7.28
C GLN A 64 27.67 18.45 -8.39
N GLU A 65 27.06 17.29 -8.31
CA GLU A 65 26.01 16.87 -9.23
C GLU A 65 24.67 17.40 -8.73
N GLY A 66 24.05 18.31 -9.48
CA GLY A 66 22.73 18.83 -9.18
C GLY A 66 21.64 18.07 -9.92
N TYR A 67 20.62 17.66 -9.17
CA TYR A 67 19.55 16.81 -9.68
C TYR A 67 18.23 17.54 -9.76
N ARG A 68 17.48 17.26 -10.84
CA ARG A 68 16.05 17.48 -10.89
C ARG A 68 15.35 16.23 -10.40
N ILE A 69 14.55 16.39 -9.36
CA ILE A 69 13.77 15.32 -8.74
C ILE A 69 12.29 15.62 -8.97
N VAL A 70 11.58 14.62 -9.50
CA VAL A 70 10.14 14.70 -9.75
C VAL A 70 9.43 13.71 -8.84
N LEU A 71 8.65 14.21 -7.89
CA LEU A 71 7.77 13.42 -7.05
C LEU A 71 6.53 13.02 -7.85
N VAL A 72 6.32 11.72 -8.05
CA VAL A 72 5.13 11.19 -8.72
C VAL A 72 4.07 10.89 -7.67
N VAL A 73 2.98 11.65 -7.70
CA VAL A 73 1.93 11.60 -6.66
C VAL A 73 0.57 11.23 -7.24
N GLU A 74 -0.35 10.73 -6.42
CA GLU A 74 -1.72 10.48 -6.87
C GLU A 74 -2.39 11.78 -7.38
N PRO A 75 -3.18 11.76 -8.47
CA PRO A 75 -3.87 12.95 -8.97
C PRO A 75 -4.76 13.66 -7.94
N GLY A 76 -5.35 12.91 -7.00
CA GLY A 76 -6.16 13.47 -5.90
C GLY A 76 -5.32 14.16 -4.83
N LEU A 77 -4.07 13.75 -4.63
CA LEU A 77 -3.14 14.34 -3.68
C LEU A 77 -2.32 15.48 -4.28
N TYR A 78 -2.16 15.52 -5.61
CA TYR A 78 -1.36 16.55 -6.29
C TYR A 78 -1.59 18.00 -5.80
N PRO A 79 -2.83 18.48 -5.55
CA PRO A 79 -3.06 19.83 -5.05
C PRO A 79 -2.45 20.14 -3.67
N THR A 80 -2.07 19.13 -2.88
CA THR A 80 -1.43 19.33 -1.57
C THR A 80 0.08 19.56 -1.65
N TYR A 81 0.69 19.32 -2.82
CA TYR A 81 2.13 19.50 -3.06
C TYR A 81 2.40 20.87 -3.69
N HIS A 82 2.09 21.93 -2.94
CA HIS A 82 2.42 23.31 -3.32
C HIS A 82 3.85 23.68 -2.90
N ASP A 83 4.33 24.84 -3.34
CA ASP A 83 5.73 25.26 -3.22
C ASP A 83 6.27 25.16 -1.78
N ASP A 84 5.56 25.64 -0.77
CA ASP A 84 6.00 25.55 0.64
C ASP A 84 6.24 24.09 1.09
N VAL A 85 5.37 23.17 0.69
CA VAL A 85 5.50 21.73 1.01
C VAL A 85 6.68 21.13 0.27
N LEU A 86 6.85 21.48 -1.00
CA LEU A 86 7.99 21.02 -1.80
C LEU A 86 9.31 21.54 -1.21
N ASP A 87 9.37 22.77 -0.73
CA ASP A 87 10.55 23.33 -0.09
C ASP A 87 10.90 22.62 1.23
N GLU A 88 9.90 22.25 2.03
CA GLU A 88 10.12 21.44 3.23
C GLU A 88 10.68 20.05 2.91
N ILE A 89 10.09 19.37 1.92
CA ILE A 89 10.57 18.07 1.44
C ILE A 89 11.98 18.19 0.88
N ALA A 90 12.24 19.19 0.04
CA ALA A 90 13.56 19.46 -0.52
C ALA A 90 14.60 19.68 0.57
N GLY A 91 14.24 20.39 1.65
CA GLY A 91 15.09 20.55 2.82
C GLY A 91 15.54 19.21 3.41
N VAL A 92 14.61 18.27 3.61
CA VAL A 92 14.94 16.93 4.13
C VAL A 92 15.80 16.14 3.16
N VAL A 93 15.45 16.14 1.88
CA VAL A 93 16.21 15.38 0.86
C VAL A 93 17.63 15.94 0.72
N ARG A 94 17.84 17.25 0.88
CA ARG A 94 19.19 17.86 0.93
C ARG A 94 20.01 17.34 2.10
N GLU A 95 19.41 17.16 3.27
CA GLU A 95 20.09 16.55 4.42
C GLU A 95 20.48 15.09 4.14
N VAL A 96 19.60 14.31 3.47
CA VAL A 96 19.91 12.92 3.08
C VAL A 96 21.09 12.86 2.10
N LEU A 97 21.17 13.80 1.15
CA LEU A 97 22.25 13.85 0.16
C LEU A 97 23.51 14.56 0.69
N TRP A 98 23.47 15.12 1.91
CA TRP A 98 24.57 15.88 2.46
C TRP A 98 25.86 15.06 2.52
N GLY A 99 26.97 15.65 2.05
CA GLY A 99 28.28 15.00 2.03
C GLY A 99 28.50 13.98 0.92
N SER A 100 27.51 13.73 0.05
CA SER A 100 27.64 12.78 -1.06
C SER A 100 28.19 13.37 -2.37
N GLY A 101 28.42 14.69 -2.42
CA GLY A 101 28.73 15.40 -3.66
C GLY A 101 27.53 15.57 -4.60
N LYS A 102 26.31 15.28 -4.11
CA LYS A 102 25.05 15.37 -4.85
C LYS A 102 24.13 16.36 -4.17
N SER A 103 23.37 17.11 -4.96
CA SER A 103 22.45 18.14 -4.48
C SER A 103 21.15 18.15 -5.29
N ILE A 104 20.16 18.90 -4.80
CA ILE A 104 18.88 19.07 -5.49
C ILE A 104 18.86 20.47 -6.10
N SER A 105 18.89 20.55 -7.42
CA SER A 105 18.74 21.80 -8.16
C SER A 105 17.25 22.17 -8.28
N GLU A 106 16.38 21.16 -8.44
CA GLU A 106 14.95 21.37 -8.60
C GLU A 106 14.16 20.19 -8.02
N LEU A 107 13.13 20.48 -7.22
CA LEU A 107 12.16 19.49 -6.76
C LEU A 107 10.77 19.92 -7.23
N VAL A 108 10.09 19.06 -7.96
CA VAL A 108 8.72 19.31 -8.43
C VAL A 108 7.84 18.10 -8.16
N ALA A 109 6.53 18.32 -7.99
CA ALA A 109 5.56 17.24 -8.02
C ALA A 109 4.89 17.16 -9.39
N ARG A 110 4.47 15.95 -9.78
CA ARG A 110 3.53 15.75 -10.89
C ARG A 110 2.54 14.63 -10.55
N PRO A 111 1.31 14.70 -11.08
CA PRO A 111 0.38 13.60 -10.94
C PRO A 111 0.89 12.36 -11.69
N SER A 112 0.64 11.19 -11.14
CA SER A 112 0.87 9.90 -11.79
C SER A 112 0.02 9.84 -13.06
N ILE A 113 0.65 9.42 -14.17
CA ILE A 113 -0.06 9.32 -15.45
C ILE A 113 -0.75 7.95 -15.49
N PRO A 114 -2.09 7.90 -15.61
CA PRO A 114 -2.80 6.63 -15.71
C PRO A 114 -2.48 5.92 -17.03
N ARG A 115 -2.37 4.59 -16.99
CA ARG A 115 -2.28 3.78 -18.21
C ARG A 115 -3.64 3.81 -18.91
N LEU A 116 -3.66 4.14 -20.19
CA LEU A 116 -4.88 4.21 -20.98
C LEU A 116 -5.26 2.83 -21.50
N GLY A 117 -6.49 2.39 -21.19
CA GLY A 117 -7.11 1.24 -21.85
C GLY A 117 -7.73 1.61 -23.21
N PRO A 118 -8.06 0.64 -24.08
CA PRO A 118 -8.67 0.89 -25.40
C PRO A 118 -9.94 1.76 -25.34
N ASP A 119 -10.73 1.62 -24.27
CA ASP A 119 -12.01 2.29 -24.06
C ASP A 119 -11.94 3.61 -23.28
N TRP A 120 -10.75 4.19 -23.10
CA TRP A 120 -10.56 5.39 -22.26
C TRP A 120 -11.50 6.55 -22.64
N ARG A 121 -11.79 6.72 -23.94
CA ARG A 121 -12.70 7.78 -24.42
C ARG A 121 -14.13 7.59 -23.92
N ARG A 122 -14.61 6.34 -23.83
CA ARG A 122 -15.95 6.02 -23.32
C ARG A 122 -16.00 6.17 -21.81
N GLN A 123 -14.94 5.77 -21.11
CA GLN A 123 -14.81 5.92 -19.66
C GLN A 123 -14.86 7.39 -19.24
N ILE A 124 -14.13 8.28 -19.93
CA ILE A 124 -14.16 9.73 -19.63
C ILE A 124 -15.52 10.35 -19.96
N LYS A 125 -16.14 9.97 -21.09
CA LYS A 125 -17.46 10.53 -21.48
C LYS A 125 -18.60 10.10 -20.57
N ASN A 126 -18.45 9.00 -19.85
CA ASN A 126 -19.44 8.48 -18.92
C ASN A 126 -19.06 8.75 -17.45
N ALA A 127 -17.99 9.51 -17.20
CA ALA A 127 -17.51 9.81 -15.86
C ALA A 127 -18.28 10.99 -15.24
N ASP A 128 -19.59 10.80 -14.99
CA ASP A 128 -20.41 11.73 -14.19
C ASP A 128 -20.40 11.37 -12.69
N GLY A 129 -19.58 10.40 -12.29
CA GLY A 129 -19.43 9.93 -10.90
C GLY A 129 -18.26 10.57 -10.15
N PRO A 130 -18.16 10.36 -8.82
CA PRO A 130 -17.02 10.78 -8.02
C PRO A 130 -15.72 10.27 -8.63
N LYS A 131 -14.68 11.12 -8.63
CA LYS A 131 -13.34 10.72 -9.08
C LYS A 131 -12.95 9.42 -8.37
N PRO A 132 -12.46 8.38 -9.07
CA PRO A 132 -11.96 7.19 -8.41
C PRO A 132 -10.88 7.60 -7.41
N SER A 133 -11.14 7.43 -6.12
CA SER A 133 -10.12 7.54 -5.08
C SER A 133 -9.35 6.22 -5.05
N ASN A 134 -8.02 6.27 -4.96
CA ASN A 134 -7.16 5.09 -4.85
C ASN A 134 -7.31 4.29 -3.54
N GLN A 135 -8.50 4.21 -2.93
CA GLN A 135 -8.77 3.34 -1.77
C GLN A 135 -8.64 1.82 -2.08
N GLY A 136 -7.98 1.45 -3.18
CA GLY A 136 -7.56 0.08 -3.50
C GLY A 136 -6.27 -0.02 -4.33
N ARG A 137 -5.49 1.06 -4.52
CA ARG A 137 -4.28 1.02 -5.36
C ARG A 137 -3.03 1.46 -4.58
N LYS A 138 -2.46 0.53 -3.80
CA LYS A 138 -1.06 0.65 -3.35
C LYS A 138 -0.15 0.57 -4.57
N VAL A 139 0.61 1.63 -4.85
CA VAL A 139 1.69 1.63 -5.86
C VAL A 139 3.02 1.38 -5.15
N GLN A 140 3.68 0.25 -5.42
CA GLN A 140 5.13 -0.03 -5.30
C GLN A 140 5.38 -1.49 -5.76
N LEU A 141 6.32 -1.83 -6.66
CA LEU A 141 7.79 -1.71 -6.68
C LEU A 141 8.56 -2.71 -5.76
N GLU A 142 8.10 -3.97 -5.63
CA GLU A 142 8.90 -5.18 -5.29
C GLU A 142 8.02 -6.44 -5.64
N PRO A 143 8.53 -7.70 -5.66
CA PRO A 143 8.08 -8.72 -6.59
C PRO A 143 6.74 -9.38 -6.21
N SER A 144 5.92 -9.56 -7.26
CA SER A 144 4.81 -10.53 -7.39
C SER A 144 3.90 -10.77 -6.17
N HIS A 145 3.30 -9.72 -5.61
CA HIS A 145 2.07 -9.92 -4.84
C HIS A 145 0.99 -10.52 -5.74
N PRO A 146 0.25 -11.55 -5.29
CA PRO A 146 -0.77 -12.16 -6.12
C PRO A 146 -1.90 -11.16 -6.42
N VAL A 147 -2.35 -11.15 -7.66
CA VAL A 147 -3.45 -10.30 -8.14
C VAL A 147 -4.44 -11.19 -8.90
N GLU A 148 -5.70 -11.14 -8.49
CA GLU A 148 -6.80 -11.88 -9.12
C GLU A 148 -8.07 -11.02 -9.07
N ASP A 149 -8.84 -10.97 -10.16
CA ASP A 149 -10.08 -10.17 -10.27
C ASP A 149 -9.93 -8.67 -9.92
N GLN A 150 -8.77 -8.09 -10.27
CA GLN A 150 -8.36 -6.71 -9.94
C GLN A 150 -8.20 -6.43 -8.44
N LEU A 151 -8.20 -7.47 -7.61
CA LEU A 151 -7.93 -7.43 -6.19
C LEU A 151 -6.49 -7.86 -5.91
N ARG A 152 -5.89 -7.29 -4.86
CA ARG A 152 -4.49 -7.53 -4.47
C ARG A 152 -4.44 -8.22 -3.12
N PHE A 153 -3.48 -9.13 -2.99
CA PHE A 153 -3.22 -9.90 -1.77
C PHE A 153 -1.76 -9.73 -1.36
N THR A 154 -1.45 -9.81 -0.07
CA THR A 154 -0.06 -9.71 0.40
C THR A 154 0.71 -11.01 0.17
N ASN A 155 0.03 -12.15 0.13
CA ASN A 155 0.63 -13.48 0.01
C ASN A 155 -0.33 -14.49 -0.67
N GLU A 156 0.18 -15.68 -1.02
CA GLU A 156 -0.61 -16.74 -1.68
C GLU A 156 -1.71 -17.33 -0.78
N TRP A 157 -1.54 -17.31 0.54
CA TRP A 157 -2.53 -17.84 1.48
C TRP A 157 -3.81 -17.00 1.51
N GLU A 158 -3.65 -15.67 1.48
CA GLU A 158 -4.76 -14.74 1.28
C GLU A 158 -5.48 -15.00 -0.05
N LEU A 159 -4.72 -15.25 -1.12
CA LEU A 159 -5.30 -15.55 -2.42
C LEU A 159 -6.08 -16.89 -2.41
N ASP A 160 -5.59 -17.91 -1.70
CA ASP A 160 -6.28 -19.19 -1.60
C ASP A 160 -7.61 -19.08 -0.83
N VAL A 161 -7.64 -18.33 0.27
CA VAL A 161 -8.89 -18.04 0.98
C VAL A 161 -9.85 -17.26 0.09
N TYR A 162 -9.34 -16.27 -0.65
CA TYR A 162 -10.12 -15.52 -1.63
C TYR A 162 -10.76 -16.42 -2.69
N ARG A 163 -10.00 -17.34 -3.29
CA ARG A 163 -10.49 -18.26 -4.32
C ARG A 163 -11.64 -19.12 -3.80
N VAL A 164 -11.51 -19.64 -2.58
CA VAL A 164 -12.59 -20.40 -1.92
C VAL A 164 -13.81 -19.51 -1.68
N LEU A 165 -13.65 -18.29 -1.18
CA LEU A 165 -14.75 -17.34 -0.99
C LEU A 165 -15.44 -17.00 -2.33
N ARG A 166 -14.68 -16.81 -3.40
CA ARG A 166 -15.21 -16.55 -4.75
C ARG A 166 -16.02 -17.74 -5.27
N GLU A 167 -15.55 -18.96 -5.07
CA GLU A 167 -16.30 -20.16 -5.43
C GLU A 167 -17.61 -20.26 -4.64
N ARG A 168 -17.59 -19.95 -3.34
CA ARG A 168 -18.81 -19.87 -2.53
C ARG A 168 -19.75 -18.78 -3.03
N GLN A 169 -19.23 -17.61 -3.38
CA GLN A 169 -20.00 -16.51 -3.96
C GLN A 169 -20.68 -16.93 -5.27
N HIS A 170 -19.96 -17.61 -6.17
CA HIS A 170 -20.50 -18.10 -7.44
C HIS A 170 -21.55 -19.20 -7.28
N ALA A 171 -21.51 -19.97 -6.19
CA ALA A 171 -22.48 -21.02 -5.91
C ALA A 171 -23.79 -20.49 -5.28
N LEU A 172 -23.86 -19.20 -4.95
CA LEU A 172 -25.06 -18.59 -4.39
C LEU A 172 -26.14 -18.36 -5.47
N PRO A 173 -27.42 -18.28 -5.07
CA PRO A 173 -28.48 -17.81 -5.96
C PRO A 173 -28.24 -16.38 -6.46
N ASP A 174 -28.76 -16.04 -7.64
CA ASP A 174 -28.55 -14.73 -8.31
C ASP A 174 -28.98 -13.49 -7.50
N ASN A 175 -29.79 -13.67 -6.45
CA ASN A 175 -30.24 -12.60 -5.56
C ASN A 175 -29.41 -12.48 -4.26
N GLU A 176 -28.35 -13.26 -4.12
CA GLU A 176 -27.43 -13.22 -2.99
C GLU A 176 -25.98 -13.01 -3.45
N THR A 177 -25.16 -12.38 -2.60
CA THR A 177 -23.73 -12.22 -2.89
C THR A 177 -22.93 -12.04 -1.61
N ILE A 178 -21.64 -12.33 -1.69
CA ILE A 178 -20.63 -12.09 -0.64
C ILE A 178 -19.77 -10.93 -1.13
N GLY A 179 -19.75 -9.81 -0.42
CA GLY A 179 -18.74 -8.77 -0.66
C GLY A 179 -17.41 -9.22 -0.08
N ILE A 180 -16.36 -9.22 -0.89
CA ILE A 180 -15.01 -9.64 -0.51
C ILE A 180 -14.06 -8.46 -0.76
N MET A 181 -13.50 -7.90 0.31
CA MET A 181 -12.64 -6.72 0.25
C MET A 181 -11.29 -7.03 0.91
N PRO A 182 -10.26 -7.42 0.12
CA PRO A 182 -8.92 -7.57 0.65
C PRO A 182 -8.30 -6.23 0.99
N LEU A 183 -7.51 -6.20 2.06
CA LEU A 183 -6.68 -5.06 2.46
C LEU A 183 -7.48 -3.75 2.61
N GLY A 184 -8.75 -3.87 3.03
CA GLY A 184 -9.65 -2.73 3.21
C GLY A 184 -9.30 -1.94 4.46
N GLY A 185 -8.56 -0.83 4.30
CA GLY A 185 -8.20 0.05 5.41
C GLY A 185 -9.42 0.52 6.20
N MET A 186 -9.56 0.06 7.45
CA MET A 186 -10.68 0.38 8.33
C MET A 186 -10.24 1.30 9.47
N ARG A 187 -10.87 2.48 9.53
CA ARG A 187 -10.69 3.42 10.64
C ARG A 187 -11.56 3.01 11.82
N VAL A 188 -10.94 2.78 12.97
CA VAL A 188 -11.59 2.64 14.27
C VAL A 188 -11.13 3.75 15.22
N ARG A 189 -11.67 3.81 16.44
CA ARG A 189 -11.32 4.86 17.41
C ARG A 189 -9.81 4.84 17.70
N GLY A 190 -9.10 5.88 17.25
CA GLY A 190 -7.68 6.08 17.49
C GLY A 190 -6.75 5.32 16.54
N TRP A 191 -7.22 4.32 15.81
CA TRP A 191 -6.38 3.44 14.97
C TRP A 191 -6.96 3.22 13.58
N THR A 192 -6.09 3.03 12.60
CA THR A 192 -6.48 2.52 11.28
C THR A 192 -5.85 1.14 11.16
N PHE A 193 -6.68 0.13 10.90
CA PHE A 193 -6.23 -1.25 10.72
C PHE A 193 -6.52 -1.69 9.30
N GLU A 194 -5.65 -2.53 8.76
CA GLU A 194 -5.86 -3.20 7.48
C GLU A 194 -6.09 -4.68 7.82
N PRO A 195 -7.34 -5.17 7.84
CA PRO A 195 -7.61 -6.60 7.89
C PRO A 195 -7.21 -7.24 6.56
N ASP A 196 -6.80 -8.50 6.60
CA ASP A 196 -6.44 -9.24 5.38
C ASP A 196 -7.64 -9.36 4.45
N LEU A 197 -8.80 -9.75 4.99
CA LEU A 197 -10.07 -9.76 4.27
C LEU A 197 -11.21 -9.19 5.14
N LEU A 198 -11.91 -8.17 4.62
CA LEU A 198 -13.21 -7.74 5.10
C LEU A 198 -14.31 -8.38 4.24
N ILE A 199 -15.25 -9.05 4.90
CA ILE A 199 -16.34 -9.80 4.27
C ILE A 199 -17.67 -9.17 4.63
N THR A 200 -18.54 -8.94 3.65
CA THR A 200 -19.93 -8.53 3.91
C THR A 200 -20.88 -9.56 3.33
N TYR A 201 -21.81 -10.06 4.14
CA TYR A 201 -22.76 -11.08 3.69
C TYR A 201 -24.05 -11.02 4.51
N ARG A 202 -25.21 -11.06 3.83
CA ARG A 202 -26.55 -10.99 4.43
C ARG A 202 -26.73 -9.87 5.47
N GLY A 203 -26.18 -8.70 5.17
CA GLY A 203 -26.29 -7.50 6.03
C GLY A 203 -25.30 -7.44 7.20
N TYR A 204 -24.41 -8.43 7.33
CA TYR A 204 -23.37 -8.46 8.37
C TYR A 204 -21.98 -8.25 7.78
N ALA A 205 -21.07 -7.68 8.57
CA ALA A 205 -19.65 -7.56 8.26
C ALA A 205 -18.85 -8.54 9.14
N GLY A 206 -17.85 -9.20 8.56
CA GLY A 206 -16.92 -10.09 9.23
C GLY A 206 -15.49 -9.84 8.76
N VAL A 207 -14.51 -10.17 9.58
CA VAL A 207 -13.09 -10.05 9.25
C VAL A 207 -12.43 -11.42 9.32
N ILE A 208 -11.62 -11.74 8.32
CA ILE A 208 -10.71 -12.88 8.32
C ILE A 208 -9.29 -12.33 8.38
N GLU A 209 -8.49 -12.81 9.33
CA GLU A 209 -7.04 -12.62 9.37
C GLU A 209 -6.34 -13.95 9.06
N ILE A 210 -5.21 -13.90 8.36
CA ILE A 210 -4.48 -15.05 7.84
C ILE A 210 -3.07 -14.98 8.41
N ASP A 211 -2.88 -15.71 9.51
CA ASP A 211 -1.64 -15.66 10.29
C ASP A 211 -0.58 -16.57 9.64
N GLY A 212 0.44 -15.94 9.05
CA GLY A 212 1.61 -16.60 8.44
C GLY A 212 2.66 -17.13 9.43
N PRO A 213 3.59 -18.00 8.99
CA PRO A 213 4.57 -18.71 9.84
C PRO A 213 5.59 -17.83 10.60
N GLN A 214 5.68 -16.54 10.27
CA GLN A 214 6.57 -15.59 10.94
C GLN A 214 5.87 -14.65 11.93
N HIS A 215 4.54 -14.74 12.07
CA HIS A 215 3.77 -13.89 12.97
C HIS A 215 3.75 -14.46 14.41
N LYS A 216 4.89 -14.42 15.09
CA LYS A 216 4.92 -14.56 16.56
C LYS A 216 4.55 -13.23 17.23
N GLY A 217 3.29 -12.83 17.07
CA GLY A 217 2.71 -11.63 17.67
C GLY A 217 2.20 -11.86 19.09
N HIS A 218 2.34 -10.85 19.96
CA HIS A 218 1.86 -10.87 21.33
C HIS A 218 0.32 -11.00 21.41
N ALA A 219 -0.18 -12.14 21.89
CA ALA A 219 -1.63 -12.45 22.02
C ALA A 219 -2.49 -11.32 22.63
N GLY A 220 -1.93 -10.51 23.54
CA GLY A 220 -2.63 -9.36 24.12
C GLY A 220 -2.96 -8.24 23.11
N ARG A 221 -2.10 -8.00 22.12
CA ARG A 221 -2.30 -7.01 21.05
C ARG A 221 -3.36 -7.49 20.07
N ASP A 222 -3.39 -8.79 19.76
CA ASP A 222 -4.42 -9.39 18.92
C ASP A 222 -5.81 -9.33 19.56
N HIS A 223 -5.93 -9.61 20.85
CA HIS A 223 -7.20 -9.44 21.57
C HIS A 223 -7.69 -8.00 21.63
N SER A 224 -6.77 -7.01 21.72
CA SER A 224 -7.15 -5.60 21.65
C SER A 224 -7.65 -5.20 20.26
N ARG A 225 -7.03 -5.71 19.18
CA ARG A 225 -7.43 -5.49 17.78
C ARG A 225 -8.79 -6.11 17.48
N THR A 226 -8.99 -7.39 17.83
CA THR A 226 -10.27 -8.08 17.67
C THR A 226 -11.41 -7.35 18.37
N ARG A 227 -11.21 -6.89 19.62
CA ARG A 227 -12.24 -6.11 20.34
C ARG A 227 -12.61 -4.81 19.64
N LEU A 228 -11.64 -4.12 19.04
CA LEU A 228 -11.91 -2.88 18.31
C LEU A 228 -12.75 -3.11 17.05
N PHE A 229 -12.52 -4.22 16.34
CA PHE A 229 -13.37 -4.62 15.22
C PHE A 229 -14.79 -4.98 15.68
N LEU A 230 -14.93 -5.77 16.74
CA LEU A 230 -16.24 -6.13 17.27
C LEU A 230 -17.03 -4.88 17.72
N HIS A 231 -16.37 -3.94 18.39
CA HIS A 231 -16.99 -2.68 18.79
C HIS A 231 -17.29 -1.74 17.62
N SER A 232 -16.68 -1.93 16.45
CA SER A 232 -16.97 -1.14 15.24
C SER A 232 -18.10 -1.71 14.38
N GLY A 233 -18.79 -2.75 14.85
CA GLY A 233 -19.91 -3.38 14.13
C GLY A 233 -19.50 -4.55 13.24
N VAL A 234 -18.24 -5.00 13.29
CA VAL A 234 -17.86 -6.30 12.73
C VAL A 234 -18.44 -7.38 13.64
N LYS A 235 -19.19 -8.31 13.07
CA LYS A 235 -19.90 -9.33 13.83
C LYS A 235 -19.01 -10.50 14.22
N VAL A 236 -18.14 -10.92 13.31
CA VAL A 236 -17.23 -12.07 13.49
C VAL A 236 -15.83 -11.65 13.06
N VAL A 237 -14.85 -11.98 13.88
CA VAL A 237 -13.43 -11.92 13.52
C VAL A 237 -12.88 -13.31 13.72
N ASP A 238 -12.43 -13.96 12.66
CA ASP A 238 -11.85 -15.30 12.73
C ASP A 238 -10.46 -15.31 12.10
N ARG A 239 -9.62 -16.25 12.51
CA ARG A 239 -8.21 -16.31 12.13
C ARG A 239 -7.84 -17.67 11.59
N LEU A 240 -7.23 -17.68 10.41
CA LEU A 240 -6.67 -18.88 9.80
C LEU A 240 -5.18 -18.93 10.07
N ASN A 241 -4.73 -19.88 10.90
CA ASN A 241 -3.31 -20.16 11.08
C ASN A 241 -2.82 -21.03 9.92
N VAL A 242 -2.02 -20.47 9.00
CA VAL A 242 -1.60 -21.18 7.79
C VAL A 242 -0.64 -22.35 8.09
N GLU A 243 0.04 -22.33 9.24
CA GLU A 243 0.88 -23.45 9.68
C GLU A 243 0.07 -24.72 10.01
N GLU A 244 -1.21 -24.54 10.33
CA GLU A 244 -2.14 -25.63 10.66
C GLU A 244 -2.92 -26.14 9.44
N VAL A 245 -2.91 -25.38 8.33
CA VAL A 245 -3.59 -25.73 7.08
C VAL A 245 -2.66 -26.59 6.23
N LYS A 246 -3.06 -27.84 5.99
CA LYS A 246 -2.31 -28.82 5.19
C LYS A 246 -2.97 -29.11 3.84
N SER A 247 -4.21 -28.66 3.66
CA SER A 247 -4.99 -28.95 2.47
C SER A 247 -6.01 -27.87 2.16
N ARG A 248 -6.39 -27.77 0.88
CA ARG A 248 -7.48 -26.90 0.43
C ARG A 248 -8.81 -27.18 1.13
N ALA A 249 -9.11 -28.44 1.46
CA ALA A 249 -10.33 -28.83 2.14
C ALA A 249 -10.48 -28.18 3.53
N GLU A 250 -9.37 -27.92 4.22
CA GLU A 250 -9.37 -27.23 5.51
C GLU A 250 -9.69 -25.74 5.35
N VAL A 251 -9.20 -25.10 4.27
CA VAL A 251 -9.58 -23.72 3.91
C VAL A 251 -11.07 -23.64 3.57
N GLU A 252 -11.58 -24.60 2.79
CA GLU A 252 -13.00 -24.70 2.45
C GLU A 252 -13.90 -24.88 3.68
N LYS A 253 -13.46 -25.69 4.64
CA LYS A 253 -14.13 -25.86 5.92
C LYS A 253 -14.12 -24.56 6.73
N PHE A 254 -12.96 -23.92 6.87
CA PHE A 254 -12.82 -22.65 7.59
C PHE A 254 -13.76 -21.57 7.02
N VAL A 255 -13.75 -21.36 5.69
CA VAL A 255 -14.62 -20.39 5.03
C VAL A 255 -16.10 -20.72 5.24
N SER A 256 -16.46 -22.01 5.19
CA SER A 256 -17.85 -22.43 5.43
C SER A 256 -18.30 -22.15 6.87
N ASP A 257 -17.45 -22.47 7.84
CA ASP A 257 -17.71 -22.24 9.26
C ASP A 257 -17.81 -20.73 9.54
N PHE A 258 -16.91 -19.92 8.99
CA PHE A 258 -16.93 -18.46 9.10
C PHE A 258 -18.23 -17.86 8.53
N LEU A 259 -18.61 -18.23 7.30
CA LEU A 259 -19.84 -17.72 6.67
C LEU A 259 -21.09 -18.16 7.44
N ALA A 260 -21.11 -19.37 8.00
CA ALA A 260 -22.20 -19.83 8.85
C ALA A 260 -22.29 -19.04 10.17
N GLN A 261 -21.16 -18.69 10.79
CA GLN A 261 -21.14 -17.85 11.99
C GLN A 261 -21.60 -16.42 11.70
N LEU A 262 -21.18 -15.85 10.57
CA LEU A 262 -21.55 -14.50 10.18
C LEU A 262 -23.08 -14.31 10.07
N GLN A 263 -23.80 -15.38 9.72
CA GLN A 263 -25.26 -15.39 9.60
C GLN A 263 -26.04 -15.56 10.91
N ARG A 264 -25.43 -16.11 11.97
CA ARG A 264 -26.10 -16.40 13.24
C ARG A 264 -26.27 -15.14 14.07
#